data_AF-A0A2D0HIT0-F1
#
_entry.id   AF-A0A2D0HIT0-F1
#
_cell.length_a   1.000
_cell.length_b   1.000
_cell.length_c   1.000
_cell.angle_alpha   90.00
_cell.angle_beta   90.00
_cell.angle_gamma   90.00
#
_symmetry.space_group_name_H-M   'P 1'
#
loop_
_entity.id
_entity.type
_entity.pdbx_description
1 polymer ?
#
loop_
_entity_poly.entity_id
_entity_poly.type
_entity_poly.pdbx_seq_one_letter_code
_entity_poly.pdbx_strand_id
1 'polypeptide(L)'
;MIKQPESYHPKTRNKSTIKLIDASTNIVFIDPKVIDYQSLMAGITLGSEVVILDANRDGLAQITEFLAKRESNSVQSIHIVSHGSVGSLQLGSINFNLSNLDSYKNQLQKWASALTDKADILLYGCDVASGEGTKFVQQISQITGADVAASTDKTGSATLGGDWNLEVKTGKIEASLAFKPEIIQAYQSILPATFTGTYSQNFSSLAISGTPAWVNDSTISGWYSTRTTYSPGTGSNNTGGLYSFGSSNNPDRALGSLASGTTGTIYYGLRLQNNTGSAITKLQVSYTGEQWRNGGNTSQQQLKFSYQTGSTITSLTTGTWTPVTSLDFTGPIATATVGALNGNLIANRVVITPVIFNLATPIANGEEIILRWEDIDDGSNDHGLAIDDVSIKVDNTTYIVTNTNDSGTGSLRQALINANNDPGIETIIFDQTGIFGDATPTLLPLLLGN
;
A
#
# COMPACT_ATOMS: atom_id res chain seq x y z
N MET A 1 -93.58 -7.27 14.57
CA MET A 1 -92.30 -6.56 14.71
C MET A 1 -91.22 -7.56 15.09
N ILE A 2 -90.51 -8.13 14.12
CA ILE A 2 -89.28 -8.89 14.34
C ILE A 2 -88.36 -8.52 13.17
N LYS A 3 -87.24 -7.85 13.47
CA LYS A 3 -86.25 -7.36 12.49
C LYS A 3 -85.43 -8.54 11.95
N GLN A 4 -85.16 -8.53 10.65
CA GLN A 4 -84.18 -9.40 9.99
C GLN A 4 -82.74 -9.07 10.44
N PRO A 5 -81.80 -10.04 10.36
CA PRO A 5 -80.41 -9.82 10.75
C PRO A 5 -79.62 -9.07 9.66
N GLU A 6 -78.69 -8.23 10.11
CA GLU A 6 -77.79 -7.41 9.29
C GLU A 6 -76.86 -8.27 8.42
N SER A 7 -76.79 -7.92 7.13
CA SER A 7 -75.78 -8.38 6.20
C SER A 7 -74.41 -7.78 6.57
N TYR A 8 -73.43 -8.64 6.84
CA TYR A 8 -72.03 -8.28 7.05
C TYR A 8 -71.44 -7.72 5.74
N HIS A 9 -71.22 -6.40 5.68
CA HIS A 9 -70.38 -5.77 4.65
C HIS A 9 -68.92 -5.78 5.13
N PRO A 10 -67.97 -6.41 4.41
CA PRO A 10 -66.56 -6.24 4.73
C PRO A 10 -66.15 -4.82 4.38
N LYS A 11 -65.87 -4.00 5.41
CA LYS A 11 -65.17 -2.73 5.24
C LYS A 11 -63.80 -3.03 4.63
N THR A 12 -63.59 -2.55 3.41
CA THR A 12 -62.30 -2.40 2.76
C THR A 12 -61.29 -1.75 3.72
N ARG A 13 -60.34 -2.53 4.24
CA ARG A 13 -59.11 -2.01 4.86
C ARG A 13 -58.24 -1.44 3.74
N ASN A 14 -58.25 -0.12 3.62
CA ASN A 14 -57.34 0.60 2.74
C ASN A 14 -55.92 0.62 3.33
N LYS A 15 -54.98 0.17 2.48
CA LYS A 15 -53.58 0.63 2.36
C LYS A 15 -52.73 0.66 3.63
N SER A 16 -52.44 -0.52 4.17
CA SER A 16 -51.13 -0.77 4.76
C SER A 16 -50.24 -1.36 3.67
N THR A 17 -49.81 -0.52 2.72
CA THR A 17 -48.63 -0.85 1.93
C THR A 17 -47.51 -0.88 2.95
N ILE A 18 -47.11 -2.06 3.36
CA ILE A 18 -45.94 -2.28 4.20
C ILE A 18 -44.79 -1.57 3.46
N LYS A 19 -44.31 -0.43 3.99
CA LYS A 19 -43.00 0.12 3.61
C LYS A 19 -41.99 -0.90 4.10
N LEU A 20 -41.75 -1.93 3.30
CA LEU A 20 -40.79 -3.02 3.55
C LEU A 20 -39.36 -2.58 3.19
N ILE A 21 -39.10 -1.29 3.25
CA ILE A 21 -37.80 -0.66 3.01
C ILE A 21 -37.69 0.45 4.06
N ASP A 22 -37.37 0.09 5.30
CA ASP A 22 -36.52 1.01 6.06
C ASP A 22 -35.22 1.06 5.26
N ALA A 23 -34.86 2.25 4.76
CA ALA A 23 -33.55 2.44 4.17
C ALA A 23 -32.52 2.02 5.23
N SER A 24 -31.65 1.08 4.90
CA SER A 24 -30.58 0.68 5.82
C SER A 24 -29.81 1.94 6.23
N THR A 25 -29.64 2.11 7.53
CA THR A 25 -28.92 3.26 8.11
C THR A 25 -27.43 3.00 8.24
N ASN A 26 -26.98 1.77 7.98
CA ASN A 26 -25.59 1.33 8.11
C ASN A 26 -25.08 0.92 6.74
N ILE A 27 -24.12 1.65 6.19
CA ILE A 27 -23.64 1.41 4.82
C ILE A 27 -22.21 0.88 4.90
N VAL A 28 -21.95 -0.25 4.23
CA VAL A 28 -20.63 -0.87 4.13
C VAL A 28 -20.12 -0.73 2.71
N PHE A 29 -19.14 0.14 2.51
CA PHE A 29 -18.38 0.25 1.28
C PHE A 29 -17.19 -0.70 1.34
N ILE A 30 -17.02 -1.53 0.31
CA ILE A 30 -15.87 -2.42 0.19
C ILE A 30 -15.12 -2.11 -1.10
N ASP A 31 -13.83 -1.85 -0.97
CA ASP A 31 -12.92 -1.87 -2.11
C ASP A 31 -12.69 -3.33 -2.54
N PRO A 32 -13.00 -3.71 -3.80
CA PRO A 32 -12.82 -5.07 -4.28
C PRO A 32 -11.36 -5.52 -4.40
N LYS A 33 -10.38 -4.61 -4.21
CA LYS A 33 -8.95 -4.95 -4.09
C LYS A 33 -8.62 -5.57 -2.73
N VAL A 34 -9.52 -5.52 -1.75
CA VAL A 34 -9.40 -6.28 -0.50
C VAL A 34 -9.42 -7.78 -0.83
N ILE A 35 -8.40 -8.51 -0.35
CA ILE A 35 -8.29 -9.95 -0.59
C ILE A 35 -9.48 -10.65 0.05
N ASP A 36 -10.10 -11.59 -0.68
CA ASP A 36 -11.24 -12.38 -0.18
C ASP A 36 -12.39 -11.51 0.38
N TYR A 37 -12.59 -10.33 -0.23
CA TYR A 37 -13.67 -9.42 0.15
C TYR A 37 -15.06 -10.05 0.03
N GLN A 38 -15.22 -11.09 -0.81
CA GLN A 38 -16.47 -11.84 -0.96
C GLN A 38 -16.82 -12.59 0.34
N SER A 39 -15.83 -13.13 1.05
CA SER A 39 -16.05 -13.76 2.35
C SER A 39 -16.40 -12.72 3.42
N LEU A 40 -15.76 -11.55 3.39
CA LEU A 40 -16.13 -10.42 4.26
C LEU A 40 -17.58 -9.97 3.99
N MET A 41 -17.95 -9.83 2.72
CA MET A 41 -19.30 -9.47 2.28
C MET A 41 -20.35 -10.48 2.75
N ALA A 42 -20.07 -11.77 2.64
CA ALA A 42 -20.96 -12.83 3.12
C ALA A 42 -21.18 -12.76 4.64
N GLY A 43 -20.24 -12.15 5.36
CA GLY A 43 -20.25 -11.98 6.80
C GLY A 43 -20.79 -10.68 7.33
N ILE A 44 -21.31 -9.79 6.48
CA ILE A 44 -21.83 -8.50 6.92
C ILE A 44 -23.08 -8.71 7.80
N THR A 45 -23.18 -7.90 8.86
CA THR A 45 -24.29 -7.93 9.81
C THR A 45 -25.62 -7.61 9.11
N LEU A 46 -26.69 -8.28 9.54
CA LEU A 46 -28.03 -8.05 8.99
C LEU A 46 -28.47 -6.60 9.24
N GLY A 47 -29.13 -6.01 8.24
CA GLY A 47 -29.59 -4.62 8.31
C GLY A 47 -28.59 -3.60 7.76
N SER A 48 -27.42 -4.03 7.29
CA SER A 48 -26.44 -3.19 6.59
C SER A 48 -26.62 -3.28 5.07
N GLU A 49 -26.44 -2.16 4.37
CA GLU A 49 -26.40 -2.12 2.90
C GLU A 49 -24.96 -2.17 2.41
N VAL A 50 -24.67 -3.09 1.50
CA VAL A 50 -23.30 -3.33 1.01
C VAL A 50 -23.13 -2.71 -0.36
N VAL A 51 -22.05 -1.96 -0.54
CA VAL A 51 -21.66 -1.32 -1.79
C VAL A 51 -20.25 -1.74 -2.14
N ILE A 52 -20.11 -2.51 -3.22
CA ILE A 52 -18.78 -2.81 -3.77
C ILE A 52 -18.37 -1.64 -4.67
N LEU A 53 -17.24 -1.02 -4.38
CA LEU A 53 -16.69 0.05 -5.20
C LEU A 53 -16.19 -0.51 -6.54
N ASP A 54 -16.22 0.31 -7.58
CA ASP A 54 -15.49 0.04 -8.82
C ASP A 54 -14.01 0.36 -8.59
N ALA A 55 -13.16 -0.66 -8.75
CA ALA A 55 -11.71 -0.60 -8.59
C ALA A 55 -11.02 0.43 -9.49
N ASN A 56 -11.65 0.81 -10.60
CA ASN A 56 -11.07 1.67 -11.64
C ASN A 56 -11.61 3.11 -11.59
N ARG A 57 -12.51 3.40 -10.65
CA ARG A 57 -13.05 4.75 -10.44
C ARG A 57 -12.57 5.30 -9.11
N ASP A 58 -12.55 6.62 -8.99
CA ASP A 58 -12.28 7.32 -7.74
C ASP A 58 -13.26 6.84 -6.65
N GLY A 59 -12.74 6.22 -5.59
CA GLY A 59 -13.57 5.63 -4.54
C GLY A 59 -14.33 6.67 -3.71
N LEU A 60 -13.76 7.86 -3.47
CA LEU A 60 -14.46 8.92 -2.73
C LEU A 60 -15.57 9.55 -3.57
N ALA A 61 -15.37 9.69 -4.88
CA ALA A 61 -16.41 10.15 -5.78
C ALA A 61 -17.61 9.18 -5.76
N GLN A 62 -17.35 7.87 -5.81
CA GLN A 62 -18.38 6.83 -5.74
C GLN A 62 -19.18 6.86 -4.42
N ILE A 63 -18.48 6.95 -3.28
CA ILE A 63 -19.14 7.07 -1.96
C ILE A 63 -19.99 8.34 -1.91
N THR A 64 -19.46 9.45 -2.40
CA THR A 64 -20.19 10.74 -2.46
C THR A 64 -21.44 10.65 -3.32
N GLU A 65 -21.35 10.07 -4.52
CA GLU A 65 -22.48 9.84 -5.42
C GLU A 65 -23.55 8.92 -4.80
N PHE A 66 -23.13 7.94 -4.01
CA PHE A 66 -24.03 7.03 -3.32
C PHE A 66 -24.77 7.73 -2.18
N LEU A 67 -24.06 8.47 -1.33
CA LEU A 67 -24.64 9.19 -0.19
C LEU A 67 -25.55 10.34 -0.64
N ALA A 68 -25.25 10.98 -1.78
CA ALA A 68 -26.11 12.03 -2.35
C ALA A 68 -27.51 11.54 -2.74
N LYS A 69 -27.72 10.21 -2.85
CA LYS A 69 -29.02 9.59 -3.14
C LYS A 69 -29.80 9.25 -1.87
N ARG A 70 -29.21 9.41 -0.68
CA ARG A 70 -29.86 9.14 0.61
C ARG A 70 -30.74 10.32 1.02
N GLU A 71 -31.76 10.03 1.83
CA GLU A 71 -32.50 11.09 2.50
C GLU A 71 -31.57 11.82 3.48
N SER A 72 -31.80 13.11 3.70
CA SER A 72 -30.98 13.87 4.64
C SER A 72 -31.12 13.30 6.06
N ASN A 73 -30.01 13.28 6.82
CA ASN A 73 -29.99 12.81 8.20
C ASN A 73 -30.56 11.38 8.37
N SER A 74 -30.20 10.45 7.48
CA SER A 74 -30.70 9.07 7.47
C SER A 74 -29.62 8.01 7.69
N VAL A 75 -28.34 8.35 7.55
CA VAL A 75 -27.21 7.40 7.66
C VAL A 75 -26.59 7.48 9.05
N GLN A 76 -26.66 6.38 9.80
CA GLN A 76 -26.11 6.24 11.15
C GLN A 76 -24.67 5.74 11.14
N SER A 77 -24.26 4.93 10.17
CA SER A 77 -22.86 4.54 10.07
C SER A 77 -22.40 4.34 8.64
N ILE A 78 -21.13 4.68 8.42
CA ILE A 78 -20.37 4.35 7.22
C ILE A 78 -19.22 3.43 7.64
N HIS A 79 -19.12 2.30 6.99
CA HIS A 79 -18.03 1.35 7.14
C HIS A 79 -17.27 1.34 5.83
N ILE A 80 -15.96 1.61 5.85
CA ILE A 80 -15.11 1.61 4.67
C ILE A 80 -14.06 0.52 4.83
N VAL A 81 -14.16 -0.51 3.99
CA VAL A 81 -13.29 -1.68 4.02
C VAL A 81 -12.33 -1.59 2.86
N SER A 82 -11.05 -1.39 3.17
CA SER A 82 -10.01 -1.14 2.18
C SER A 82 -8.64 -1.57 2.71
N HIS A 83 -7.64 -1.55 1.84
CA HIS A 83 -6.26 -1.55 2.31
C HIS A 83 -5.90 -0.19 2.91
N GLY A 84 -4.97 -0.19 3.88
CA GLY A 84 -4.54 1.02 4.57
C GLY A 84 -3.04 1.08 4.83
N SER A 85 -2.55 2.30 5.05
CA SER A 85 -1.27 2.59 5.71
C SER A 85 -1.44 3.84 6.57
N VAL A 86 -0.39 4.23 7.31
CA VAL A 86 -0.29 5.50 8.05
C VAL A 86 -0.93 6.66 7.31
N GLY A 87 -2.09 7.12 7.79
CA GLY A 87 -2.84 8.26 7.26
C GLY A 87 -3.32 8.11 5.81
N SER A 88 -3.60 6.88 5.35
CA SER A 88 -3.99 6.59 3.96
C SER A 88 -4.93 5.39 3.84
N LEU A 89 -5.85 5.46 2.87
CA LEU A 89 -6.73 4.39 2.42
C LEU A 89 -6.64 4.22 0.91
N GLN A 90 -6.62 2.98 0.44
CA GLN A 90 -6.81 2.67 -0.98
C GLN A 90 -8.29 2.55 -1.29
N LEU A 91 -8.84 3.46 -2.11
CA LEU A 91 -10.27 3.51 -2.44
C LEU A 91 -10.47 3.61 -3.95
N GLY A 92 -10.85 2.50 -4.57
CA GLY A 92 -10.98 2.37 -6.02
C GLY A 92 -9.64 2.64 -6.70
N SER A 93 -9.61 3.67 -7.57
CA SER A 93 -8.41 4.06 -8.31
C SER A 93 -7.49 5.04 -7.57
N ILE A 94 -7.83 5.47 -6.34
CA ILE A 94 -7.08 6.50 -5.62
C ILE A 94 -6.48 5.97 -4.31
N ASN A 95 -5.37 6.58 -3.90
CA ASN A 95 -4.86 6.50 -2.53
C ASN A 95 -5.26 7.79 -1.82
N PHE A 96 -6.33 7.74 -1.03
CA PHE A 96 -6.82 8.87 -0.26
C PHE A 96 -6.02 9.00 1.04
N ASN A 97 -5.32 10.12 1.25
CA ASN A 97 -4.37 10.26 2.33
C ASN A 97 -4.25 11.70 2.84
N LEU A 98 -3.47 11.90 3.91
CA LEU A 98 -3.29 13.20 4.56
C LEU A 98 -2.79 14.30 3.60
N SER A 99 -1.97 13.98 2.60
CA SER A 99 -1.41 14.97 1.67
C SER A 99 -2.41 15.48 0.62
N ASN A 100 -3.43 14.67 0.29
CA ASN A 100 -4.43 15.02 -0.72
C ASN A 100 -5.83 15.26 -0.13
N LEU A 101 -6.01 15.11 1.18
CA LEU A 101 -7.30 15.22 1.86
C LEU A 101 -8.00 16.56 1.60
N ASP A 102 -7.26 17.67 1.59
CA ASP A 102 -7.82 19.00 1.31
C ASP A 102 -8.44 19.11 -0.08
N SER A 103 -7.92 18.36 -1.07
CA SER A 103 -8.49 18.30 -2.42
C SER A 103 -9.86 17.61 -2.44
N TYR A 104 -10.13 16.71 -1.50
CA TYR A 104 -11.39 15.98 -1.36
C TYR A 104 -12.35 16.58 -0.32
N LYS A 105 -11.96 17.66 0.36
CA LYS A 105 -12.75 18.30 1.42
C LYS A 105 -14.19 18.58 1.00
N ASN A 106 -14.41 19.13 -0.19
CA ASN A 106 -15.75 19.43 -0.70
C ASN A 106 -16.62 18.16 -0.90
N GLN A 107 -16.00 17.02 -1.21
CA GLN A 107 -16.73 15.74 -1.33
C GLN A 107 -17.12 15.22 0.05
N LEU A 108 -16.17 15.20 1.00
CA LEU A 108 -16.41 14.76 2.37
C LEU A 108 -17.45 15.64 3.10
N GLN A 109 -17.43 16.95 2.89
CA GLN A 109 -18.45 17.86 3.45
C GLN A 109 -19.86 17.54 2.96
N LYS A 110 -20.02 17.04 1.73
CA LYS A 110 -21.33 16.63 1.22
C LYS A 110 -21.88 15.40 1.95
N TRP A 111 -21.02 14.56 2.53
CA TRP A 111 -21.46 13.38 3.28
C TRP A 111 -22.29 13.80 4.49
N ALA A 112 -21.90 14.90 5.16
CA ALA A 112 -22.58 15.44 6.34
C ALA A 112 -24.10 15.63 6.14
N SER A 113 -24.57 15.90 4.91
CA SER A 113 -26.00 16.07 4.63
C SER A 113 -26.81 14.77 4.78
N ALA A 114 -26.20 13.61 4.53
CA ALA A 114 -26.84 12.30 4.65
C ALA A 114 -26.65 11.70 6.05
N LEU A 115 -25.58 12.08 6.74
CA LEU A 115 -25.22 11.57 8.06
C LEU A 115 -26.13 12.11 9.15
N THR A 116 -26.43 11.27 10.14
CA THR A 116 -27.09 11.71 11.37
C THR A 116 -26.16 12.47 12.30
N ASP A 117 -26.70 13.24 13.25
CA ASP A 117 -25.92 13.94 14.30
C ASP A 117 -25.02 13.01 15.14
N LYS A 118 -25.30 11.70 15.15
CA LYS A 118 -24.52 10.66 15.84
C LYS A 118 -23.94 9.64 14.87
N ALA A 119 -23.68 10.07 13.64
CA ALA A 119 -23.14 9.16 12.65
C ALA A 119 -21.70 8.82 12.97
N ASP A 120 -21.35 7.55 12.75
CA ASP A 120 -19.99 7.05 12.88
C ASP A 120 -19.39 6.69 11.52
N ILE A 121 -18.09 6.88 11.36
CA ILE A 121 -17.30 6.39 10.23
C ILE A 121 -16.23 5.43 10.74
N LEU A 122 -16.31 4.17 10.33
CA LEU A 122 -15.35 3.13 10.68
C LEU A 122 -14.49 2.80 9.47
N LEU A 123 -13.18 3.04 9.59
CA LEU A 123 -12.19 2.80 8.55
C LEU A 123 -11.44 1.50 8.86
N TYR A 124 -11.72 0.45 8.10
CA TYR A 124 -11.02 -0.84 8.18
C TYR A 124 -9.88 -0.82 7.17
N GLY A 125 -8.64 -0.79 7.67
CA GLY A 125 -7.42 -0.79 6.88
C GLY A 125 -6.21 -0.75 7.82
N CYS A 126 -5.12 -1.41 7.44
CA CYS A 126 -3.93 -1.47 8.29
C CYS A 126 -3.34 -0.08 8.55
N ASP A 127 -2.88 0.17 9.78
CA ASP A 127 -2.08 1.30 10.22
C ASP A 127 -2.67 2.69 9.95
N VAL A 128 -3.94 2.80 9.54
CA VAL A 128 -4.57 4.05 9.06
C VAL A 128 -4.41 5.19 10.05
N ALA A 129 -4.53 4.87 11.35
CA ALA A 129 -4.43 5.82 12.45
C ALA A 129 -3.08 5.78 13.17
N SER A 130 -2.11 4.98 12.72
CA SER A 130 -0.81 4.88 13.37
C SER A 130 0.00 6.16 13.23
N GLY A 131 0.69 6.60 14.29
CA GLY A 131 1.53 7.81 14.28
C GLY A 131 0.79 9.06 13.75
N GLU A 132 1.29 9.64 12.67
CA GLU A 132 0.71 10.81 11.99
C GLU A 132 -0.68 10.53 11.37
N GLY A 133 -1.05 9.26 11.21
CA GLY A 133 -2.39 8.84 10.76
C GLY A 133 -3.51 9.29 11.70
N THR A 134 -3.24 9.54 12.97
CA THR A 134 -4.21 10.16 13.90
C THR A 134 -4.73 11.51 13.39
N LYS A 135 -3.88 12.32 12.72
CA LYS A 135 -4.29 13.60 12.11
C LYS A 135 -5.24 13.39 10.93
N PHE A 136 -5.01 12.35 10.13
CA PHE A 136 -5.88 11.99 9.02
C PHE A 136 -7.29 11.65 9.52
N VAL A 137 -7.39 10.80 10.56
CA VAL A 137 -8.67 10.45 11.20
C VAL A 137 -9.36 11.69 11.79
N GLN A 138 -8.61 12.54 12.49
CA GLN A 138 -9.13 13.78 13.08
C GLN A 138 -9.67 14.74 12.01
N GLN A 139 -8.98 14.90 10.88
CA GLN A 139 -9.41 15.79 9.80
C GLN A 139 -10.67 15.27 9.11
N ILE A 140 -10.79 13.95 8.88
CA ILE A 140 -12.03 13.37 8.34
C ILE A 140 -13.19 13.71 9.28
N SER A 141 -13.03 13.47 10.58
CA SER A 141 -14.05 13.78 11.59
C SER A 141 -14.47 15.25 11.58
N GLN A 142 -13.50 16.17 11.53
CA GLN A 142 -13.78 17.61 11.48
C GLN A 142 -14.52 18.04 10.20
N ILE A 143 -14.25 17.39 9.07
CA ILE A 143 -14.82 17.74 7.78
C ILE A 143 -16.24 17.16 7.61
N THR A 144 -16.45 15.92 8.04
CA THR A 144 -17.74 15.23 7.92
C THR A 144 -18.69 15.57 9.07
N GLY A 145 -18.16 16.00 10.22
CA GLY A 145 -18.91 16.21 11.45
C GLY A 145 -19.25 14.91 12.20
N ALA A 146 -18.78 13.76 11.71
CA ALA A 146 -19.00 12.45 12.31
C ALA A 146 -17.84 12.03 13.22
N ASP A 147 -18.11 11.14 14.16
CA ASP A 147 -17.06 10.47 14.92
C ASP A 147 -16.41 9.39 14.03
N VAL A 148 -15.08 9.30 14.06
CA VAL A 148 -14.31 8.42 13.17
C VAL A 148 -13.46 7.46 13.99
N ALA A 149 -13.47 6.18 13.60
CA ALA A 149 -12.62 5.14 14.17
C ALA A 149 -11.74 4.49 13.11
N ALA A 150 -10.49 4.18 13.46
CA ALA A 150 -9.52 3.53 12.58
C ALA A 150 -8.46 2.75 13.37
N SER A 151 -7.84 1.75 12.74
CA SER A 151 -6.79 0.92 13.35
C SER A 151 -5.42 1.59 13.31
N THR A 152 -4.61 1.34 14.33
CA THR A 152 -3.21 1.76 14.48
C THR A 152 -2.21 0.68 14.10
N ASP A 153 -2.69 -0.51 13.79
CA ASP A 153 -1.91 -1.70 13.45
C ASP A 153 -2.57 -2.48 12.31
N LYS A 154 -2.22 -3.76 12.15
CA LYS A 154 -2.76 -4.57 11.06
C LYS A 154 -4.23 -4.88 11.31
N THR A 155 -5.10 -4.53 10.38
CA THR A 155 -6.50 -4.97 10.43
C THR A 155 -6.66 -6.33 9.73
N GLY A 156 -7.22 -7.35 10.39
CA GLY A 156 -7.55 -8.66 9.81
C GLY A 156 -7.19 -9.85 10.69
N SER A 157 -6.53 -10.86 10.11
CA SER A 157 -6.30 -12.15 10.76
C SER A 157 -5.35 -12.07 11.96
N ALA A 158 -5.79 -12.57 13.11
CA ALA A 158 -4.98 -12.77 14.31
C ALA A 158 -3.76 -13.66 14.08
N THR A 159 -3.88 -14.64 13.17
CA THR A 159 -2.75 -15.54 12.83
C THR A 159 -1.62 -14.82 12.08
N LEU A 160 -1.94 -13.71 11.42
CA LEU A 160 -0.99 -12.85 10.70
C LEU A 160 -0.59 -11.61 11.51
N GLY A 161 -0.96 -11.57 12.79
CA GLY A 161 -0.65 -10.48 13.72
C GLY A 161 -1.51 -9.23 13.52
N GLY A 162 -2.68 -9.34 12.89
CA GLY A 162 -3.67 -8.28 12.87
C GLY A 162 -4.87 -8.56 13.76
N ASP A 163 -5.70 -7.55 13.98
CA ASP A 163 -6.99 -7.73 14.65
C ASP A 163 -8.07 -6.87 13.98
N TRP A 164 -9.26 -6.76 14.56
CA TRP A 164 -10.35 -5.94 14.00
C TRP A 164 -10.70 -4.76 14.91
N ASN A 165 -9.80 -4.44 15.82
CA ASN A 165 -9.93 -3.32 16.71
C ASN A 165 -9.62 -2.02 15.95
N LEU A 166 -10.32 -0.96 16.34
CA LEU A 166 -10.11 0.40 15.83
C LEU A 166 -9.74 1.25 17.04
N GLU A 167 -8.44 1.35 17.33
CA GLU A 167 -7.93 1.90 18.59
C GLU A 167 -8.15 3.40 18.68
N VAL A 168 -8.01 4.10 17.55
CA VAL A 168 -8.14 5.56 17.50
C VAL A 168 -9.58 5.93 17.19
N LYS A 169 -10.12 6.85 17.99
CA LYS A 169 -11.50 7.36 17.90
C LYS A 169 -11.49 8.87 18.14
N THR A 170 -12.21 9.64 17.33
CA THR A 170 -12.32 11.10 17.48
C THR A 170 -13.47 11.54 18.40
N GLY A 171 -14.32 10.59 18.80
CA GLY A 171 -15.44 10.78 19.73
C GLY A 171 -16.02 9.44 20.19
N LYS A 172 -17.33 9.39 20.46
CA LYS A 172 -17.99 8.19 20.98
C LYS A 172 -18.56 7.37 19.84
N ILE A 173 -17.93 6.24 19.57
CA ILE A 173 -18.39 5.31 18.52
C ILE A 173 -19.54 4.45 19.06
N GLU A 174 -20.74 4.66 18.51
CA GLU A 174 -21.94 3.86 18.79
C GLU A 174 -22.07 2.64 17.88
N ALA A 175 -21.54 2.71 16.67
CA ALA A 175 -21.60 1.65 15.68
C ALA A 175 -20.76 0.43 16.09
N SER A 176 -21.34 -0.75 15.91
CA SER A 176 -20.62 -2.03 16.00
C SER A 176 -19.83 -2.29 14.72
N LEU A 177 -18.89 -3.24 14.75
CA LEU A 177 -18.18 -3.64 13.53
C LEU A 177 -19.15 -4.18 12.46
N ALA A 178 -18.80 -3.99 11.19
CA ALA A 178 -19.63 -4.40 10.05
C ALA A 178 -19.77 -5.93 9.91
N PHE A 179 -18.88 -6.71 10.52
CA PHE A 179 -18.74 -8.15 10.29
C PHE A 179 -19.17 -8.96 11.50
N LYS A 180 -19.78 -10.11 11.25
CA LYS A 180 -20.09 -11.08 12.30
C LYS A 180 -18.79 -11.70 12.88
N PRO A 181 -18.76 -12.04 14.18
CA PRO A 181 -17.58 -12.60 14.83
C PRO A 181 -17.01 -13.85 14.14
N GLU A 182 -17.87 -14.73 13.62
CA GLU A 182 -17.45 -15.94 12.90
C GLU A 182 -16.64 -15.64 11.63
N ILE A 183 -16.89 -14.51 10.98
CA ILE A 183 -16.21 -14.11 9.73
C ILE A 183 -14.91 -13.40 10.06
N ILE A 184 -14.92 -12.54 11.08
CA ILE A 184 -13.71 -11.96 11.68
C ILE A 184 -12.71 -13.06 12.05
N GLN A 185 -13.17 -14.15 12.66
CA GLN A 185 -12.32 -15.27 13.06
C GLN A 185 -11.87 -16.13 11.87
N ALA A 186 -12.72 -16.28 10.84
CA ALA A 186 -12.43 -17.11 9.67
C ALA A 186 -11.54 -16.41 8.64
N TYR A 187 -11.50 -15.08 8.60
CA TYR A 187 -10.72 -14.32 7.62
C TYR A 187 -9.22 -14.59 7.77
N GLN A 188 -8.61 -15.12 6.72
CA GLN A 188 -7.21 -15.59 6.72
C GLN A 188 -6.21 -14.55 6.18
N SER A 189 -6.67 -13.34 5.87
CA SER A 189 -5.82 -12.27 5.33
C SER A 189 -5.76 -11.08 6.29
N ILE A 190 -4.89 -10.12 6.00
CA ILE A 190 -4.90 -8.78 6.62
C ILE A 190 -5.24 -7.74 5.53
N LEU A 191 -5.43 -6.47 5.90
CA LEU A 191 -5.73 -5.34 4.99
C LEU A 191 -4.47 -4.45 4.70
N PRO A 192 -3.28 -5.02 4.40
CA PRO A 192 -2.04 -4.25 4.34
C PRO A 192 -2.03 -3.29 3.16
N ALA A 193 -1.31 -2.18 3.25
CA ALA A 193 -1.03 -1.34 2.09
C ALA A 193 -0.39 -2.18 0.98
N THR A 194 -1.15 -2.34 -0.10
CA THR A 194 -0.88 -3.24 -1.20
C THR A 194 0.20 -2.70 -2.12
N PHE A 195 1.14 -3.56 -2.53
CA PHE A 195 1.96 -3.26 -3.69
C PHE A 195 1.12 -3.39 -4.95
N THR A 196 0.65 -2.23 -5.44
CA THR A 196 -0.18 -2.10 -6.65
C THR A 196 0.63 -1.64 -7.87
N GLY A 197 1.95 -1.78 -7.80
CA GLY A 197 2.85 -1.44 -8.89
C GLY A 197 3.91 -0.40 -8.54
N THR A 198 3.79 0.29 -7.41
CA THR A 198 4.83 1.22 -6.93
C THR A 198 4.94 1.20 -5.41
N TYR A 199 6.15 1.42 -4.89
CA TYR A 199 6.46 1.59 -3.47
C TYR A 199 7.63 2.57 -3.32
N SER A 200 7.63 3.35 -2.24
CA SER A 200 8.77 4.21 -1.88
C SER A 200 8.98 4.25 -0.38
N GLN A 201 10.24 4.33 0.07
CA GLN A 201 10.60 4.52 1.46
C GLN A 201 11.85 5.38 1.62
N ASN A 202 11.78 6.40 2.49
CA ASN A 202 12.85 7.35 2.83
C ASN A 202 13.30 7.28 4.30
N PHE A 203 12.78 6.29 5.04
CA PHE A 203 13.10 5.95 6.43
C PHE A 203 13.06 7.07 7.49
N SER A 204 12.58 8.26 7.15
CA SER A 204 12.56 9.45 8.02
C SER A 204 11.63 9.30 9.24
N SER A 205 10.82 8.23 9.28
CA SER A 205 10.01 7.84 10.44
C SER A 205 10.80 7.09 11.53
N LEU A 206 12.03 6.66 11.27
CA LEU A 206 12.86 5.97 12.25
C LEU A 206 13.29 6.89 13.39
N ALA A 207 13.47 6.32 14.58
CA ALA A 207 13.81 7.11 15.77
C ALA A 207 15.12 7.89 15.63
N ILE A 208 15.16 9.07 16.24
CA ILE A 208 16.35 9.94 16.27
C ILE A 208 17.17 9.84 17.57
N SER A 209 16.65 9.13 18.59
CA SER A 209 17.32 8.93 19.88
C SER A 209 16.90 7.59 20.55
N GLY A 210 17.72 7.10 21.48
CA GLY A 210 17.42 5.91 22.30
C GLY A 210 17.86 4.59 21.65
N THR A 211 17.23 3.49 22.04
CA THR A 211 17.45 2.15 21.44
C THR A 211 16.10 1.46 21.26
N PRO A 212 15.29 1.94 20.31
CA PRO A 212 13.97 1.37 20.05
C PRO A 212 14.04 -0.11 19.64
N ALA A 213 12.98 -0.84 19.97
CA ALA A 213 12.76 -2.17 19.43
C ALA A 213 12.51 -2.09 17.91
N TRP A 214 13.05 -3.06 17.18
CA TRP A 214 12.66 -3.34 15.82
C TRP A 214 11.63 -4.47 15.84
N VAL A 215 10.45 -4.21 15.29
CA VAL A 215 9.37 -5.17 15.13
C VAL A 215 9.10 -5.28 13.64
N ASN A 216 9.33 -6.47 13.09
CA ASN A 216 9.11 -6.75 11.67
C ASN A 216 7.67 -6.41 11.27
N ASP A 217 7.54 -5.72 10.13
CA ASP A 217 6.26 -5.35 9.55
C ASP A 217 5.41 -4.42 10.45
N SER A 218 6.06 -3.70 11.36
CA SER A 218 5.40 -2.76 12.28
C SER A 218 6.24 -1.51 12.56
N THR A 219 7.55 -1.65 12.79
CA THR A 219 8.44 -0.47 12.90
C THR A 219 8.37 0.37 11.62
N ILE A 220 8.38 -0.32 10.48
CA ILE A 220 7.98 0.21 9.19
C ILE A 220 7.20 -0.91 8.49
N SER A 221 6.01 -0.59 7.98
CA SER A 221 5.18 -1.52 7.21
C SER A 221 5.95 -2.12 6.02
N GLY A 222 5.91 -3.44 5.89
CA GLY A 222 6.63 -4.22 4.88
C GLY A 222 8.11 -4.49 5.19
N TRP A 223 8.72 -3.86 6.21
CA TRP A 223 10.15 -4.00 6.48
C TRP A 223 10.47 -5.03 7.55
N TYR A 224 11.50 -5.82 7.28
CA TYR A 224 12.00 -6.90 8.12
C TYR A 224 13.47 -6.69 8.41
N SER A 225 13.93 -7.17 9.57
CA SER A 225 15.34 -7.29 9.91
C SER A 225 15.60 -8.55 10.73
N THR A 226 16.84 -9.06 10.69
CA THR A 226 17.32 -10.08 11.64
C THR A 226 17.65 -9.51 13.02
N ARG A 227 17.63 -8.18 13.17
CA ARG A 227 17.83 -7.51 14.46
C ARG A 227 16.49 -7.17 15.11
N THR A 228 16.44 -7.28 16.43
CA THR A 228 15.25 -6.96 17.25
C THR A 228 15.32 -5.57 17.89
N THR A 229 16.42 -4.85 17.68
CA THR A 229 16.62 -3.47 18.09
C THR A 229 17.40 -2.73 17.01
N TYR A 230 17.24 -1.41 16.98
CA TYR A 230 18.08 -0.53 16.18
C TYR A 230 18.52 0.68 16.99
N SER A 231 19.61 1.31 16.56
CA SER A 231 20.16 2.49 17.24
C SER A 231 20.22 3.69 16.30
N PRO A 232 19.73 4.85 16.75
CA PRO A 232 20.02 6.13 16.10
C PRO A 232 21.53 6.39 16.13
N GLY A 233 22.13 6.72 14.99
CA GLY A 233 23.58 6.87 14.89
C GLY A 233 24.02 7.91 13.87
N THR A 234 25.05 8.66 14.21
CA THR A 234 25.72 9.60 13.28
C THR A 234 26.91 8.97 12.58
N GLY A 235 27.08 7.64 12.70
CA GLY A 235 28.29 6.93 12.26
C GLY A 235 29.47 6.94 13.22
N SER A 236 29.37 7.70 14.32
CA SER A 236 30.46 7.80 15.33
C SER A 236 30.65 6.52 16.15
N ASN A 237 29.58 5.74 16.34
CA ASN A 237 29.60 4.49 17.11
C ASN A 237 30.24 3.36 16.28
N ASN A 238 30.88 2.41 16.96
CA ASN A 238 31.49 1.20 16.39
C ASN A 238 30.84 -0.10 16.88
N THR A 239 29.80 -0.03 17.71
CA THR A 239 29.05 -1.22 18.12
C THR A 239 28.31 -1.82 16.92
N GLY A 240 28.43 -3.13 16.70
CA GLY A 240 27.68 -3.78 15.63
C GLY A 240 26.17 -3.79 15.90
N GLY A 241 25.36 -3.59 14.85
CA GLY A 241 23.91 -3.51 14.98
C GLY A 241 23.19 -2.96 13.76
N LEU A 242 21.85 -2.91 13.85
CA LEU A 242 21.00 -2.17 12.92
C LEU A 242 20.94 -0.71 13.35
N TYR A 243 20.98 0.19 12.39
CA TYR A 243 21.05 1.62 12.63
C TYR A 243 19.97 2.35 11.87
N SER A 244 19.42 3.36 12.53
CA SER A 244 18.84 4.49 11.84
C SER A 244 19.96 5.52 11.75
N PHE A 245 20.59 5.66 10.59
CA PHE A 245 21.65 6.64 10.42
C PHE A 245 21.09 8.01 10.10
N GLY A 246 21.77 9.06 10.56
CA GLY A 246 21.37 10.44 10.31
C GLY A 246 22.27 11.42 11.06
N SER A 247 22.33 12.66 10.59
CA SER A 247 22.99 13.74 11.35
C SER A 247 22.28 13.98 12.68
N SER A 248 23.01 14.48 13.69
CA SER A 248 22.46 14.73 15.04
C SER A 248 21.18 15.59 14.98
N ASN A 249 20.11 15.10 15.61
CA ASN A 249 18.79 15.76 15.66
C ASN A 249 18.16 16.05 14.28
N ASN A 250 18.55 15.32 13.24
CA ASN A 250 17.97 15.44 11.91
C ASN A 250 16.90 14.33 11.70
N PRO A 251 15.67 14.67 11.26
CA PRO A 251 14.65 13.69 10.88
C PRO A 251 14.93 12.98 9.54
N ASP A 252 15.90 13.45 8.76
CA ASP A 252 16.38 12.78 7.55
C ASP A 252 17.23 11.56 7.95
N ARG A 253 16.72 10.35 7.69
CA ARG A 253 17.27 9.09 8.20
C ARG A 253 17.42 8.07 7.09
N ALA A 254 18.50 7.31 7.15
CA ALA A 254 18.73 6.11 6.35
C ALA A 254 18.64 4.85 7.21
N LEU A 255 18.14 3.73 6.66
CA LEU A 255 18.20 2.43 7.33
C LEU A 255 19.52 1.75 6.97
N GLY A 256 20.31 1.38 7.97
CA GLY A 256 21.60 0.75 7.71
C GLY A 256 22.05 -0.17 8.82
N SER A 257 23.30 -0.57 8.71
CA SER A 257 23.92 -1.52 9.61
C SER A 257 25.41 -1.27 9.75
N LEU A 258 25.93 -1.86 10.82
CA LEU A 258 27.34 -2.10 11.02
C LEU A 258 27.43 -3.58 11.42
N ALA A 259 27.64 -4.47 10.45
CA ALA A 259 27.83 -5.89 10.71
C ALA A 259 29.24 -6.11 11.24
N SER A 260 29.44 -5.94 12.56
CA SER A 260 30.76 -6.14 13.18
C SER A 260 30.71 -7.02 14.41
N GLY A 261 31.79 -7.79 14.61
CA GLY A 261 32.05 -8.56 15.81
C GLY A 261 31.03 -9.67 16.00
N THR A 262 30.45 -9.80 17.18
CA THR A 262 29.48 -10.89 17.47
C THR A 262 28.13 -10.72 16.79
N THR A 263 27.91 -9.61 16.08
CA THR A 263 26.64 -9.34 15.39
C THR A 263 26.45 -10.26 14.19
N GLY A 264 27.56 -10.67 13.55
CA GLY A 264 27.56 -11.44 12.32
C GLY A 264 26.85 -10.72 11.18
N THR A 265 26.49 -11.47 10.13
CA THR A 265 25.73 -10.95 9.00
C THR A 265 24.37 -10.40 9.42
N ILE A 266 24.08 -9.18 9.00
CA ILE A 266 22.80 -8.51 9.22
C ILE A 266 22.04 -8.51 7.90
N TYR A 267 20.74 -8.79 7.99
CA TYR A 267 19.83 -8.65 6.86
C TYR A 267 18.72 -7.69 7.22
N TYR A 268 18.31 -6.89 6.25
CA TYR A 268 17.07 -6.15 6.27
C TYR A 268 16.46 -6.14 4.88
N GLY A 269 15.14 -6.06 4.82
CA GLY A 269 14.46 -6.21 3.54
C GLY A 269 13.03 -5.75 3.56
N LEU A 270 12.52 -5.53 2.35
CA LEU A 270 11.17 -5.09 2.07
C LEU A 270 10.38 -6.26 1.47
N ARG A 271 9.32 -6.67 2.15
CA ARG A 271 8.35 -7.66 1.69
C ARG A 271 7.17 -6.93 1.05
N LEU A 272 6.82 -7.33 -0.17
CA LEU A 272 5.70 -6.82 -0.94
C LEU A 272 4.83 -7.98 -1.39
N GLN A 273 3.53 -7.87 -1.21
CA GLN A 273 2.56 -8.79 -1.81
C GLN A 273 2.01 -8.17 -3.10
N ASN A 274 2.13 -8.90 -4.20
CA ASN A 274 1.60 -8.50 -5.49
C ASN A 274 0.08 -8.44 -5.42
N ASN A 275 -0.48 -7.25 -5.60
CA ASN A 275 -1.92 -7.04 -5.70
C ASN A 275 -2.26 -6.20 -6.93
N THR A 276 -1.48 -6.35 -8.00
CA THR A 276 -1.66 -5.61 -9.27
C THR A 276 -2.81 -6.16 -10.12
N GLY A 277 -3.39 -7.30 -9.75
CA GLY A 277 -4.41 -8.01 -10.52
C GLY A 277 -3.84 -8.99 -11.57
N SER A 278 -2.53 -8.90 -11.84
CA SER A 278 -1.80 -9.77 -12.77
C SER A 278 -0.53 -10.29 -12.09
N ALA A 279 0.11 -11.32 -12.66
CA ALA A 279 1.45 -11.67 -12.20
C ALA A 279 2.46 -10.53 -12.48
N ILE A 280 3.55 -10.46 -11.74
CA ILE A 280 4.64 -9.50 -12.00
C ILE A 280 5.84 -10.29 -12.52
N THR A 281 6.36 -9.91 -13.68
CA THR A 281 7.57 -10.51 -14.31
C THR A 281 8.82 -9.65 -14.16
N LYS A 282 8.68 -8.34 -13.94
CA LYS A 282 9.79 -7.39 -13.84
C LYS A 282 9.58 -6.36 -12.75
N LEU A 283 10.69 -5.98 -12.12
CA LEU A 283 10.73 -4.85 -11.22
C LEU A 283 11.82 -3.88 -11.65
N GLN A 284 11.53 -2.60 -11.46
CA GLN A 284 12.47 -1.51 -11.44
C GLN A 284 12.74 -1.14 -9.98
N VAL A 285 14.01 -1.08 -9.60
CA VAL A 285 14.44 -0.73 -8.24
C VAL A 285 15.52 0.35 -8.30
N SER A 286 15.39 1.36 -7.45
CA SER A 286 16.43 2.36 -7.19
C SER A 286 16.51 2.67 -5.71
N TYR A 287 17.66 3.15 -5.26
CA TYR A 287 17.86 3.67 -3.91
C TYR A 287 19.17 4.47 -3.84
N THR A 288 19.37 5.24 -2.78
CA THR A 288 20.65 5.86 -2.45
C THR A 288 21.38 4.97 -1.45
N GLY A 289 22.55 4.47 -1.81
CA GLY A 289 23.44 3.80 -0.87
C GLY A 289 24.32 4.83 -0.17
N GLU A 290 24.36 4.79 1.16
CA GLU A 290 25.08 5.77 1.98
C GLU A 290 26.10 5.11 2.89
N GLN A 291 27.26 5.74 3.07
CA GLN A 291 28.26 5.32 4.04
C GLN A 291 28.34 6.34 5.18
N TRP A 292 28.02 5.87 6.37
CA TRP A 292 28.00 6.66 7.60
C TRP A 292 29.24 6.44 8.46
N ARG A 293 30.03 5.39 8.21
CA ARG A 293 31.28 5.17 8.96
C ARG A 293 32.34 4.56 8.07
N ASN A 294 33.56 5.09 8.20
CA ASN A 294 34.76 4.38 7.81
C ASN A 294 35.33 3.64 9.03
N GLY A 295 35.37 2.31 8.94
CA GLY A 295 35.92 1.42 9.97
C GLY A 295 37.44 1.47 10.10
N GLY A 296 38.14 2.22 9.24
CA GLY A 296 39.61 2.15 9.14
C GLY A 296 40.06 0.93 8.32
N ASN A 297 39.20 0.42 7.45
CA ASN A 297 39.48 -0.70 6.56
C ASN A 297 39.79 -0.17 5.15
N THR A 298 40.81 -0.74 4.51
CA THR A 298 41.22 -0.34 3.15
C THR A 298 40.56 -1.19 2.06
N SER A 299 39.78 -2.19 2.45
CA SER A 299 38.94 -2.96 1.55
C SER A 299 37.54 -2.33 1.48
N GLN A 300 37.02 -2.20 0.26
CA GLN A 300 35.65 -1.75 0.05
C GLN A 300 34.66 -2.78 0.61
N GLN A 301 33.61 -2.28 1.26
CA GLN A 301 32.54 -3.10 1.84
C GLN A 301 31.22 -2.84 1.14
N GLN A 302 30.32 -3.82 1.19
CA GLN A 302 29.12 -3.85 0.36
C GLN A 302 27.85 -4.21 1.12
N LEU A 303 26.74 -3.62 0.70
CA LEU A 303 25.42 -4.18 0.89
C LEU A 303 25.04 -4.97 -0.35
N LYS A 304 24.92 -6.29 -0.24
CA LYS A 304 24.54 -7.16 -1.35
C LYS A 304 23.03 -7.26 -1.49
N PHE A 305 22.53 -7.09 -2.71
CA PHE A 305 21.11 -7.13 -3.00
C PHE A 305 20.69 -8.50 -3.54
N SER A 306 19.61 -9.04 -2.99
CA SER A 306 19.00 -10.27 -3.46
C SER A 306 17.49 -10.25 -3.24
N TYR A 307 16.77 -11.12 -3.95
CA TYR A 307 15.34 -11.28 -3.74
C TYR A 307 14.92 -12.75 -3.65
N GLN A 308 13.74 -12.97 -3.09
CA GLN A 308 13.03 -14.25 -3.12
C GLN A 308 11.55 -14.00 -3.39
N THR A 309 10.90 -14.90 -4.14
CA THR A 309 9.45 -14.89 -4.38
C THR A 309 8.78 -16.13 -3.78
N GLY A 310 7.47 -16.05 -3.51
CA GLY A 310 6.68 -17.19 -3.03
C GLY A 310 5.35 -16.77 -2.38
N SER A 311 4.55 -17.75 -1.94
CA SER A 311 3.21 -17.50 -1.41
C SER A 311 3.19 -16.94 0.03
N THR A 312 4.24 -17.19 0.82
CA THR A 312 4.45 -16.57 2.13
C THR A 312 5.93 -16.53 2.45
N ILE A 313 6.49 -15.34 2.65
CA ILE A 313 7.91 -15.15 2.96
C ILE A 313 8.05 -14.46 4.32
N THR A 314 8.58 -15.17 5.32
CA THR A 314 8.69 -14.64 6.70
C THR A 314 10.11 -14.59 7.23
N SER A 315 11.09 -15.03 6.44
CA SER A 315 12.48 -15.17 6.86
C SER A 315 13.41 -14.44 5.90
N LEU A 316 14.42 -13.76 6.46
CA LEU A 316 15.51 -13.16 5.71
C LEU A 316 16.73 -14.08 5.56
N THR A 317 16.74 -15.25 6.21
CA THR A 317 17.93 -16.13 6.28
C THR A 317 17.71 -17.49 5.64
N THR A 318 16.47 -17.92 5.47
CA THR A 318 16.12 -19.21 4.86
C THR A 318 15.59 -18.99 3.44
N GLY A 319 15.60 -20.04 2.63
CA GLY A 319 15.12 -20.00 1.24
C GLY A 319 16.24 -19.83 0.21
N THR A 320 15.84 -19.62 -1.04
CA THR A 320 16.76 -19.45 -2.17
C THR A 320 16.73 -17.99 -2.60
N TRP A 321 17.86 -17.32 -2.43
CA TRP A 321 18.01 -15.89 -2.72
C TRP A 321 18.64 -15.71 -4.11
N THR A 322 17.94 -14.99 -4.98
CA THR A 322 18.44 -14.64 -6.32
C THR A 322 19.17 -13.31 -6.25
N PRO A 323 20.48 -13.25 -6.53
CA PRO A 323 21.22 -12.00 -6.50
C PRO A 323 20.88 -11.11 -7.70
N VAL A 324 20.88 -9.79 -7.49
CA VAL A 324 20.80 -8.79 -8.56
C VAL A 324 21.96 -7.82 -8.37
N THR A 325 23.16 -8.22 -8.81
CA THR A 325 24.42 -7.54 -8.45
C THR A 325 24.52 -6.09 -8.95
N SER A 326 23.72 -5.70 -9.95
CA SER A 326 23.61 -4.30 -10.38
C SER A 326 22.92 -3.40 -9.34
N LEU A 327 22.28 -4.00 -8.34
CA LEU A 327 21.70 -3.33 -7.17
C LEU A 327 22.59 -3.48 -5.92
N ASP A 328 23.80 -4.03 -6.02
CA ASP A 328 24.73 -4.03 -4.87
C ASP A 328 25.23 -2.60 -4.62
N PHE A 329 25.24 -2.18 -3.36
CA PHE A 329 25.87 -0.92 -2.95
C PHE A 329 27.28 -1.19 -2.44
N THR A 330 28.26 -0.45 -2.94
CA THR A 330 29.63 -0.47 -2.46
C THR A 330 29.95 0.88 -1.82
N GLY A 331 30.28 0.90 -0.53
CA GLY A 331 30.60 2.14 0.19
C GLY A 331 31.77 2.86 -0.48
N PRO A 332 31.74 4.19 -0.71
CA PRO A 332 32.76 4.88 -1.51
C PRO A 332 34.11 5.09 -0.80
N ILE A 333 34.17 5.00 0.53
CA ILE A 333 35.36 5.30 1.32
C ILE A 333 35.90 4.03 1.97
N ALA A 334 37.11 3.61 1.58
CA ALA A 334 37.86 2.54 2.22
C ALA A 334 39.31 3.00 2.48
N THR A 335 39.53 3.60 3.65
CA THR A 335 40.86 4.09 4.06
C THR A 335 41.18 3.67 5.48
N ALA A 336 42.45 3.73 5.88
CA ALA A 336 42.86 3.44 7.25
C ALA A 336 42.36 4.46 8.31
N THR A 337 41.69 5.54 7.90
CA THR A 337 41.19 6.58 8.80
C THR A 337 39.84 6.20 9.39
N VAL A 338 39.83 5.76 10.65
CA VAL A 338 38.60 5.49 11.40
C VAL A 338 37.83 6.79 11.63
N GLY A 339 36.52 6.80 11.36
CA GLY A 339 35.69 7.95 11.69
C GLY A 339 34.26 7.86 11.19
N ALA A 340 33.42 8.75 11.75
CA ALA A 340 32.11 9.02 11.22
C ALA A 340 32.20 9.71 9.86
N LEU A 341 31.25 9.39 8.99
CA LEU A 341 30.99 10.03 7.72
C LEU A 341 29.54 10.52 7.75
N ASN A 342 29.27 11.61 7.02
CA ASN A 342 27.89 12.05 6.81
C ASN A 342 27.41 11.46 5.48
N GLY A 343 26.52 10.46 5.55
CA GLY A 343 25.99 9.74 4.37
C GLY A 343 25.31 10.66 3.37
N ASN A 344 24.71 11.76 3.83
CA ASN A 344 24.01 12.72 2.97
C ASN A 344 24.98 13.49 2.02
N LEU A 345 26.28 13.50 2.30
CA LEU A 345 27.26 14.16 1.45
C LEU A 345 27.56 13.32 0.21
N ILE A 346 27.62 13.96 -0.96
CA ILE A 346 27.85 13.30 -2.26
C ILE A 346 29.10 12.40 -2.25
N ALA A 347 30.16 12.76 -1.53
CA ALA A 347 31.39 11.97 -1.44
C ALA A 347 31.21 10.63 -0.69
N ASN A 348 30.16 10.51 0.13
CA ASN A 348 29.90 9.38 1.01
C ASN A 348 28.68 8.55 0.57
N ARG A 349 28.09 8.85 -0.59
CA ARG A 349 26.94 8.12 -1.13
C ARG A 349 27.04 7.82 -2.60
N VAL A 350 26.28 6.83 -3.04
CA VAL A 350 26.10 6.46 -4.43
C VAL A 350 24.60 6.35 -4.71
N VAL A 351 24.11 7.10 -5.69
CA VAL A 351 22.73 6.94 -6.17
C VAL A 351 22.70 5.75 -7.11
N ILE A 352 22.03 4.68 -6.71
CA ILE A 352 21.74 3.53 -7.57
C ILE A 352 20.53 3.91 -8.44
N THR A 353 20.82 4.36 -9.66
CA THR A 353 19.79 4.72 -10.65
C THR A 353 18.88 3.53 -10.95
N PRO A 354 17.62 3.75 -11.37
CA PRO A 354 16.66 2.67 -11.60
C PRO A 354 17.22 1.50 -12.42
N VAL A 355 17.29 0.33 -11.79
CA VAL A 355 17.68 -0.95 -12.39
C VAL A 355 16.45 -1.78 -12.64
N ILE A 356 16.25 -2.20 -13.89
CA ILE A 356 15.20 -3.13 -14.29
C ILE A 356 15.79 -4.55 -14.30
N PHE A 357 15.11 -5.50 -13.65
CA PHE A 357 15.48 -6.91 -13.71
C PHE A 357 14.25 -7.80 -13.88
N ASN A 358 14.46 -8.95 -14.53
CA ASN A 358 13.45 -9.99 -14.69
C ASN A 358 13.42 -10.88 -13.45
N LEU A 359 12.22 -11.25 -13.02
CA LEU A 359 12.00 -12.21 -11.96
C LEU A 359 12.11 -13.62 -12.54
N ALA A 360 13.01 -14.43 -11.97
CA ALA A 360 13.17 -15.84 -12.33
C ALA A 360 11.85 -16.64 -12.22
N THR A 361 11.03 -16.30 -11.22
CA THR A 361 9.66 -16.81 -11.06
C THR A 361 8.74 -15.60 -10.94
N PRO A 362 7.73 -15.45 -11.82
CA PRO A 362 6.75 -14.38 -11.70
C PRO A 362 6.05 -14.42 -10.35
N ILE A 363 5.75 -13.25 -9.77
CA ILE A 363 4.96 -13.17 -8.52
C ILE A 363 3.50 -13.20 -8.95
N ALA A 364 2.75 -14.27 -8.71
CA ALA A 364 1.32 -14.27 -9.03
C ALA A 364 0.54 -13.26 -8.16
N ASN A 365 -0.66 -12.87 -8.57
CA ASN A 365 -1.51 -12.00 -7.74
C ASN A 365 -1.83 -12.71 -6.41
N GLY A 366 -1.60 -12.02 -5.29
CA GLY A 366 -1.68 -12.56 -3.93
C GLY A 366 -0.37 -13.19 -3.42
N GLU A 367 0.61 -13.45 -4.29
CA GLU A 367 1.95 -13.92 -3.88
C GLU A 367 2.89 -12.76 -3.56
N GLU A 368 4.06 -13.10 -3.04
CA GLU A 368 4.98 -12.16 -2.42
C GLU A 368 6.36 -12.17 -3.06
N ILE A 369 7.04 -11.05 -2.90
CA ILE A 369 8.48 -10.90 -3.04
C ILE A 369 9.04 -10.28 -1.78
N ILE A 370 10.24 -10.69 -1.41
CA ILE A 370 11.07 -9.95 -0.46
C ILE A 370 12.36 -9.51 -1.16
N LEU A 371 12.66 -8.22 -1.05
CA LEU A 371 13.89 -7.59 -1.52
C LEU A 371 14.79 -7.40 -0.30
N ARG A 372 16.03 -7.89 -0.34
CA ARG A 372 16.91 -7.99 0.83
C ARG A 372 18.27 -7.38 0.54
N TRP A 373 18.74 -6.59 1.49
CA TRP A 373 20.12 -6.13 1.60
C TRP A 373 20.82 -6.96 2.68
N GLU A 374 21.98 -7.51 2.31
CA GLU A 374 22.86 -8.30 3.16
C GLU A 374 24.12 -7.49 3.47
N ASP A 375 24.40 -7.31 4.76
CA ASP A 375 25.63 -6.73 5.29
C ASP A 375 26.40 -7.83 6.02
N ILE A 376 27.53 -8.26 5.46
CA ILE A 376 28.34 -9.33 6.05
C ILE A 376 29.30 -8.76 7.10
N ASP A 377 29.68 -9.59 8.07
CA ASP A 377 30.81 -9.27 8.95
C ASP A 377 32.09 -9.42 8.13
N ASP A 378 32.64 -8.29 7.69
CA ASP A 378 33.82 -8.24 6.84
C ASP A 378 35.08 -8.49 7.67
N GLY A 379 36.17 -8.85 6.99
CA GLY A 379 37.44 -9.07 7.66
C GLY A 379 37.96 -7.81 8.35
N SER A 380 38.30 -7.92 9.64
CA SER A 380 38.86 -6.85 10.50
C SER A 380 37.86 -5.84 11.02
N ASN A 381 37.77 -4.64 10.43
CA ASN A 381 36.92 -3.54 10.92
C ASN A 381 35.86 -3.21 9.89
N ASP A 382 34.64 -2.93 10.36
CA ASP A 382 33.49 -2.69 9.48
C ASP A 382 33.13 -1.22 9.32
N HIS A 383 32.61 -0.93 8.15
CA HIS A 383 32.01 0.31 7.73
C HIS A 383 30.54 0.33 8.18
N GLY A 384 30.00 1.53 8.29
CA GLY A 384 28.57 1.72 8.52
C GLY A 384 27.93 2.04 7.19
N LEU A 385 27.14 1.11 6.64
CA LEU A 385 26.49 1.23 5.34
C LEU A 385 24.98 1.31 5.53
N ALA A 386 24.31 2.06 4.67
CA ALA A 386 22.87 2.29 4.74
C ALA A 386 22.24 2.40 3.35
N ILE A 387 20.92 2.27 3.33
CA ILE A 387 20.07 2.57 2.19
C ILE A 387 19.10 3.67 2.55
N ASP A 388 18.80 4.50 1.57
CA ASP A 388 17.80 5.56 1.64
C ASP A 388 17.09 5.72 0.29
N ASP A 389 15.99 6.48 0.26
CA ASP A 389 15.22 6.81 -0.95
C ASP A 389 14.88 5.57 -1.82
N VAL A 390 14.52 4.46 -1.17
CA VAL A 390 14.17 3.21 -1.84
C VAL A 390 12.93 3.43 -2.68
N SER A 391 12.97 3.06 -3.95
CA SER A 391 11.82 3.07 -4.85
C SER A 391 11.73 1.76 -5.62
N ILE A 392 10.55 1.15 -5.56
CA ILE A 392 10.20 -0.07 -6.29
C ILE A 392 9.07 0.26 -7.24
N LYS A 393 9.16 -0.19 -8.47
CA LYS A 393 8.11 -0.05 -9.46
C LYS A 393 7.99 -1.35 -10.26
N VAL A 394 6.77 -1.77 -10.57
CA VAL A 394 6.53 -2.77 -11.62
C VAL A 394 6.92 -2.13 -12.93
N ASP A 395 7.93 -2.72 -13.59
CA ASP A 395 8.36 -2.21 -14.88
C ASP A 395 7.39 -2.71 -15.95
N ASN A 396 6.60 -1.78 -16.48
CA ASN A 396 5.63 -2.04 -17.53
C ASN A 396 6.39 -2.28 -18.84
N THR A 397 6.35 -3.50 -19.37
CA THR A 397 6.91 -3.75 -20.70
C THR A 397 6.18 -2.88 -21.73
N THR A 398 6.95 -2.02 -22.41
CA THR A 398 6.44 -1.23 -23.53
C THR A 398 6.62 -2.03 -24.82
N TYR A 399 5.51 -2.36 -25.48
CA TYR A 399 5.50 -3.04 -26.77
C TYR A 399 5.43 -2.01 -27.89
N ILE A 400 6.43 -2.01 -28.77
CA ILE A 400 6.50 -1.08 -29.89
C ILE A 400 5.97 -1.74 -31.16
N VAL A 401 4.95 -1.15 -31.77
CA VAL A 401 4.43 -1.51 -33.09
C VAL A 401 5.26 -0.78 -34.14
N THR A 402 5.98 -1.52 -34.97
CA THR A 402 6.93 -0.97 -35.96
C THR A 402 6.48 -1.16 -37.40
N ASN A 403 5.45 -1.97 -37.64
CA ASN A 403 4.90 -2.18 -38.98
C ASN A 403 3.36 -2.40 -38.99
N THR A 404 2.76 -2.29 -40.18
CA THR A 404 1.31 -2.45 -40.43
C THR A 404 0.91 -3.89 -40.79
N ASN A 405 1.81 -4.86 -40.63
CA ASN A 405 1.45 -6.25 -40.92
C ASN A 405 0.37 -6.73 -39.96
N ASP A 406 -0.48 -7.66 -40.40
CA ASP A 406 -1.54 -8.22 -39.54
C ASP A 406 -0.99 -9.21 -38.48
N SER A 407 0.23 -9.74 -38.67
CA SER A 407 0.87 -10.67 -37.73
C SER A 407 2.40 -10.64 -37.83
N GLY A 408 3.07 -11.32 -36.90
CA GLY A 408 4.53 -11.41 -36.84
C GLY A 408 5.19 -10.24 -36.12
N THR A 409 6.52 -10.31 -35.93
CA THR A 409 7.30 -9.33 -35.17
C THR A 409 7.04 -7.90 -35.66
N GLY A 410 6.76 -7.00 -34.71
CA GLY A 410 6.51 -5.58 -34.98
C GLY A 410 5.07 -5.22 -35.40
N SER A 411 4.18 -6.20 -35.58
CA SER A 411 2.74 -5.95 -35.80
C SER A 411 1.99 -5.58 -34.52
N LEU A 412 0.87 -4.86 -34.64
CA LEU A 412 -0.03 -4.58 -33.51
C LEU A 412 -0.58 -5.87 -32.92
N ARG A 413 -0.95 -6.85 -33.75
CA ARG A 413 -1.46 -8.15 -33.27
C ARG A 413 -0.42 -8.86 -32.42
N GLN A 414 0.85 -8.89 -32.86
CA GLN A 414 1.91 -9.52 -32.06
C GLN A 414 2.21 -8.72 -30.79
N ALA A 415 2.18 -7.39 -30.83
CA ALA A 415 2.31 -6.54 -29.64
C ALA A 415 1.19 -6.80 -28.62
N LEU A 416 -0.06 -6.94 -29.07
CA LEU A 416 -1.20 -7.32 -28.24
C LEU A 416 -1.07 -8.75 -27.69
N ILE A 417 -0.63 -9.71 -28.51
CA ILE A 417 -0.40 -11.08 -28.04
C ILE A 417 0.68 -11.10 -26.98
N ASN A 418 1.78 -10.39 -27.19
CA ASN A 418 2.86 -10.33 -26.21
C ASN A 418 2.41 -9.60 -24.95
N ALA A 419 1.71 -8.47 -25.09
CA ALA A 419 1.14 -7.73 -23.97
C ALA A 419 0.14 -8.57 -23.17
N ASN A 420 -0.73 -9.33 -23.83
CA ASN A 420 -1.68 -10.22 -23.15
C ASN A 420 -1.02 -11.44 -22.49
N ASN A 421 0.21 -11.79 -22.89
CA ASN A 421 0.99 -12.89 -22.29
C ASN A 421 2.03 -12.37 -21.28
N ASP A 422 2.23 -11.06 -21.18
CA ASP A 422 3.09 -10.43 -20.21
C ASP A 422 2.20 -9.86 -19.11
N PRO A 423 2.40 -10.26 -17.86
CA PRO A 423 1.47 -9.91 -16.83
C PRO A 423 1.83 -8.55 -16.22
N GLY A 424 0.84 -7.65 -16.13
CA GLY A 424 1.03 -6.28 -15.64
C GLY A 424 0.05 -5.29 -16.29
N ILE A 425 0.42 -4.00 -16.28
CA ILE A 425 -0.20 -2.97 -17.12
C ILE A 425 0.78 -2.65 -18.24
N GLU A 426 0.49 -3.09 -19.46
CA GLU A 426 1.38 -2.93 -20.59
C GLU A 426 1.08 -1.63 -21.33
N THR A 427 2.12 -1.02 -21.89
CA THR A 427 1.95 0.12 -22.80
C THR A 427 2.28 -0.33 -24.21
N ILE A 428 1.31 -0.22 -25.13
CA ILE A 428 1.57 -0.41 -26.56
C ILE A 428 1.73 0.96 -27.20
N ILE A 429 2.88 1.21 -27.83
CA ILE A 429 3.16 2.44 -28.57
C ILE A 429 3.48 2.14 -30.03
N PHE A 430 3.19 3.07 -30.93
CA PHE A 430 3.54 2.97 -32.34
C PHE A 430 4.85 3.73 -32.59
N ASP A 431 5.79 3.10 -33.31
CA ASP A 431 7.07 3.71 -33.67
C ASP A 431 6.86 4.88 -34.66
N GLN A 432 6.94 6.10 -34.12
CA GLN A 432 6.79 7.33 -34.90
C GLN A 432 8.04 7.69 -35.71
N THR A 433 9.15 6.95 -35.59
CA THR A 433 10.34 7.16 -36.44
C THR A 433 10.25 6.39 -37.77
N GLY A 434 9.33 5.41 -37.83
CA GLY A 434 9.09 4.57 -38.99
C GLY A 434 7.79 4.91 -39.72
N ILE A 435 7.08 3.88 -40.17
CA ILE A 435 5.89 4.01 -41.03
C ILE A 435 4.69 4.70 -40.36
N PHE A 436 4.73 4.84 -39.02
CA PHE A 436 3.71 5.52 -38.22
C PHE A 436 4.10 6.96 -37.86
N GLY A 437 5.26 7.42 -38.34
CA GLY A 437 5.64 8.83 -38.27
C GLY A 437 4.88 9.64 -39.30
N ASP A 438 3.94 10.47 -38.85
CA ASP A 438 3.32 11.49 -39.69
C ASP A 438 3.92 12.86 -39.34
N ALA A 439 4.61 13.50 -40.29
CA ALA A 439 5.11 14.86 -40.12
C ALA A 439 4.00 15.92 -40.26
N THR A 440 2.81 15.53 -40.74
CA THR A 440 1.69 16.41 -41.07
C THR A 440 0.35 15.67 -40.92
N PRO A 441 -0.36 15.83 -39.79
CA PRO A 441 -1.61 15.12 -39.52
C PRO A 441 -2.56 15.14 -40.72
N THR A 442 -2.79 13.98 -41.32
CA THR A 442 -3.69 13.89 -42.48
C THR A 442 -5.14 14.04 -42.00
N LEU A 443 -5.73 15.23 -42.18
CA LEU A 443 -7.16 15.47 -41.93
C LEU A 443 -7.98 14.77 -43.02
N LEU A 444 -8.65 13.67 -42.67
CA LEU A 444 -9.67 13.02 -43.50
C LEU A 444 -11.04 13.67 -43.22
N PRO A 445 -11.58 14.53 -44.11
CA PRO A 445 -12.94 14.99 -43.96
C PRO A 445 -13.89 13.81 -44.20
N LEU A 446 -14.67 13.46 -43.18
CA LEU A 446 -15.81 12.56 -43.32
C LEU A 446 -16.87 13.27 -44.17
N LEU A 447 -16.90 12.97 -45.47
CA LEU A 447 -18.03 13.29 -46.33
C LEU A 447 -19.18 12.35 -45.94
N LEU A 448 -20.17 12.87 -45.23
CA LEU A 448 -21.48 12.23 -45.11
C LEU A 448 -22.05 12.13 -46.53
N GLY A 449 -22.10 10.91 -47.07
CA GLY A 449 -22.75 10.63 -48.34
C GLY A 449 -24.23 11.00 -48.25
N ASN A 450 -24.70 11.68 -49.29
CA ASN A 450 -26.11 12.07 -49.49
C ASN A 450 -27.05 10.87 -49.59
#